data_AF-A0A8H6MSQ0-F1
#
_entry.id   AF-A0A8H6MSQ0-F1
#
_cell.length_a   1.000
_cell.length_b   1.000
_cell.length_c   1.000
_cell.angle_alpha   90.00
_cell.angle_beta   90.00
_cell.angle_gamma   90.00
#
_symmetry.space_group_name_H-M   'P 1'
#
loop_
_entity.id
_entity.type
_entity.pdbx_description
1 polymer ?
#
loop_
_entity_poly.entity_id
_entity_poly.type
_entity_poly.pdbx_seq_one_letter_code
_entity_poly.pdbx_strand_id
1 'polypeptide(L)'
;MNLRIIYRIWYVRLLIAAFYPTWDCCFGVNKHEIKTVRNRTDKENDMTTPWSFNFVSELCLGDPKFQSGILACRWLKIDIVLEAQCVWARRFAWDRWFSHMHVSLKDEDAKHRHYPTYDRNGGFGHFESTACFEYDWIQYGLDGVRHPLDFYIDVHPHTTIPDELIMGPWTTKQQMLLFWLRRGGARIQHISQTWEVLLKGIQNAVTERSPDRQDGRLIRMLLLQEDFFPTQPANRDLFLWPLEVLGEEKIRVEEIIEKRQHGGVARLPELNKLSKRIFHCHRRAVDSLNR
;
A
#
# COMPACT_ATOMS: atom_id res chain seq x y z
N MET A 1 34.40 -0.95 18.48
CA MET A 1 33.03 -1.29 18.03
C MET A 1 32.37 -0.02 17.51
N ASN A 2 31.91 0.00 16.26
CA ASN A 2 31.49 1.22 15.57
C ASN A 2 30.09 1.66 16.05
N LEU A 3 29.94 2.89 16.56
CA LEU A 3 28.66 3.44 17.05
C LEU A 3 27.52 3.29 16.03
N ARG A 4 27.82 3.40 14.73
CA ARG A 4 26.82 3.22 13.66
C ARG A 4 26.23 1.81 13.63
N ILE A 5 27.04 0.78 13.92
CA ILE A 5 26.58 -0.61 13.98
C ILE A 5 25.68 -0.81 15.20
N ILE A 6 26.03 -0.21 16.34
CA ILE A 6 25.24 -0.27 17.57
C ILE A 6 23.85 0.34 17.35
N TYR A 7 23.78 1.55 16.80
CA TYR A 7 22.50 2.21 16.53
C TYR A 7 21.64 1.41 15.54
N ARG A 8 22.23 0.83 14.50
CA ARG A 8 21.50 0.02 13.53
C ARG A 8 20.89 -1.23 14.16
N ILE A 9 21.64 -1.94 15.02
CA ILE A 9 21.12 -3.10 15.77
C ILE A 9 19.94 -2.70 16.66
N TRP A 10 20.03 -1.56 17.35
CA TRP A 10 18.94 -1.06 18.18
C TRP A 10 17.70 -0.71 17.35
N TYR A 11 17.86 -0.05 16.21
CA TYR A 11 16.73 0.25 15.31
C TYR A 11 16.05 -0.99 14.77
N VAL A 12 16.83 -2.00 14.37
CA VAL A 12 16.31 -3.30 13.93
C VAL A 12 15.51 -3.97 15.06
N ARG A 13 16.06 -4.02 16.28
CA ARG A 13 15.35 -4.60 17.44
C ARG A 13 14.08 -3.85 17.79
N LEU A 14 14.10 -2.53 17.68
CA LEU A 14 12.94 -1.69 17.97
C LEU A 14 11.82 -1.89 16.95
N LEU A 15 12.17 -2.01 15.66
CA LEU A 15 11.23 -2.38 14.60
C LEU A 15 10.64 -3.78 14.85
N ILE A 16 11.49 -4.76 15.16
CA ILE A 16 11.00 -6.10 15.50
C ILE A 16 10.04 -6.01 16.69
N ALA A 17 10.36 -5.29 17.75
CA ALA A 17 9.46 -5.16 18.90
C ALA A 17 8.10 -4.55 18.53
N ALA A 18 8.08 -3.53 17.66
CA ALA A 18 6.84 -2.86 17.25
C ALA A 18 5.96 -3.70 16.30
N PHE A 19 6.57 -4.46 15.40
CA PHE A 19 5.87 -5.18 14.35
C PHE A 19 5.74 -6.68 14.60
N TYR A 20 6.51 -7.25 15.53
CA TYR A 20 6.51 -8.68 15.86
C TYR A 20 5.10 -9.24 16.06
N PRO A 21 4.20 -8.65 16.86
CA PRO A 21 2.89 -9.26 17.08
C PRO A 21 2.05 -9.34 15.78
N THR A 22 2.16 -8.34 14.91
CA THR A 22 1.46 -8.32 13.62
C THR A 22 2.06 -9.34 12.67
N TRP A 23 3.38 -9.39 12.57
CA TRP A 23 4.07 -10.38 11.75
C TRP A 23 3.81 -11.81 12.25
N ASP A 24 3.79 -12.01 13.56
CA ASP A 24 3.54 -13.32 14.15
C ASP A 24 2.15 -13.86 13.78
N CYS A 25 1.15 -13.00 13.62
CA CYS A 25 -0.19 -13.42 13.22
C CYS A 25 -0.38 -13.54 11.70
N CYS A 26 0.22 -12.63 10.93
CA CYS A 26 -0.23 -12.39 9.56
C CYS A 26 0.89 -12.31 8.52
N PHE A 27 2.15 -12.47 8.91
CA PHE A 27 3.27 -12.37 7.97
C PHE A 27 3.19 -13.44 6.88
N GLY A 28 3.29 -13.02 5.62
CA GLY A 28 3.20 -13.92 4.47
C GLY A 28 1.80 -14.46 4.17
N VAL A 29 0.80 -14.14 5.00
CA VAL A 29 -0.58 -14.55 4.77
C VAL A 29 -1.20 -13.67 3.69
N ASN A 30 -1.56 -14.29 2.57
CA ASN A 30 -2.34 -13.62 1.52
C ASN A 30 -3.74 -13.34 2.06
N LYS A 31 -4.15 -12.07 2.12
CA LYS A 31 -5.49 -11.70 2.64
C LYS A 31 -6.64 -12.40 1.91
N HIS A 32 -6.42 -12.83 0.66
CA HIS A 32 -7.43 -13.49 -0.16
C HIS A 32 -7.56 -15.00 0.12
N GLU A 33 -6.55 -15.60 0.76
CA GLU A 33 -6.48 -17.03 1.09
C GLU A 33 -6.99 -17.33 2.51
N ILE A 34 -7.10 -16.33 3.38
CA ILE A 34 -7.71 -16.43 4.74
C ILE A 34 -9.18 -16.91 4.70
N LYS A 35 -9.80 -16.95 3.51
CA LYS A 35 -11.12 -17.53 3.25
C LYS A 35 -11.30 -18.96 3.77
N THR A 36 -10.24 -19.73 3.96
CA THR A 36 -10.32 -21.15 4.35
C THR A 36 -10.39 -21.41 5.86
N VAL A 37 -10.05 -20.44 6.73
CA VAL A 37 -10.07 -20.67 8.18
C VAL A 37 -11.50 -20.63 8.76
N ARG A 38 -12.45 -19.94 8.10
CA ARG A 38 -13.84 -19.82 8.59
C ARG A 38 -14.85 -20.81 7.99
N ASN A 39 -14.46 -21.62 7.02
CA ASN A 39 -15.37 -22.59 6.39
C ASN A 39 -15.58 -23.89 7.18
N ARG A 40 -15.08 -24.01 8.42
CA ARG A 40 -15.30 -25.22 9.25
C ARG A 40 -16.41 -25.13 10.29
N THR A 41 -16.97 -23.96 10.58
CA THR A 41 -17.98 -23.86 11.66
C THR A 41 -19.25 -23.09 11.35
N ASP A 42 -19.32 -22.25 10.31
CA ASP A 42 -20.53 -21.47 10.05
C ASP A 42 -21.18 -21.92 8.72
N LYS A 43 -22.04 -22.93 8.78
CA LYS A 43 -23.09 -23.12 7.77
C LYS A 43 -24.19 -22.10 8.07
N GLU A 44 -24.14 -20.94 7.43
CA GLU A 44 -25.30 -20.19 6.89
C GLU A 44 -24.89 -18.74 6.57
N ASN A 45 -25.22 -18.34 5.35
CA ASN A 45 -25.38 -16.95 4.89
C ASN A 45 -24.19 -15.98 5.06
N ASP A 46 -23.43 -15.81 3.98
CA ASP A 46 -23.39 -14.55 3.19
C ASP A 46 -22.13 -14.55 2.31
N MET A 47 -22.23 -15.12 1.10
CA MET A 47 -21.15 -15.09 0.09
C MET A 47 -21.00 -13.72 -0.59
N THR A 48 -21.79 -12.72 -0.17
CA THR A 48 -21.89 -11.41 -0.83
C THR A 48 -21.37 -10.25 -0.01
N THR A 49 -21.01 -10.42 1.27
CA THR A 49 -20.33 -9.37 2.02
C THR A 49 -18.84 -9.33 1.62
N PRO A 50 -18.35 -8.25 0.99
CA PRO A 50 -16.91 -8.04 0.86
C PRO A 50 -16.32 -8.01 2.27
N TRP A 51 -15.15 -8.63 2.45
CA TRP A 51 -14.40 -8.62 3.71
C TRP A 51 -14.45 -7.22 4.34
N SER A 52 -15.12 -7.10 5.49
CA SER A 52 -15.10 -5.84 6.22
C SER A 52 -13.73 -5.72 6.88
N PHE A 53 -13.07 -4.59 6.65
CA PHE A 53 -11.79 -4.22 7.26
C PHE A 53 -11.78 -4.40 8.79
N ASN A 54 -12.95 -4.20 9.42
CA ASN A 54 -13.17 -4.38 10.85
C ASN A 54 -12.82 -5.80 11.32
N PHE A 55 -13.15 -6.83 10.52
CA PHE A 55 -12.90 -8.23 10.91
C PHE A 55 -11.39 -8.57 10.93
N VAL A 56 -10.61 -8.04 9.99
CA VAL A 56 -9.14 -8.23 10.01
C VAL A 56 -8.49 -7.39 11.11
N SER A 57 -9.04 -6.21 11.39
CA SER A 57 -8.52 -5.36 12.47
C SER A 57 -8.75 -5.93 13.86
N GLU A 58 -9.85 -6.63 14.12
CA GLU A 58 -10.13 -7.24 15.42
C GLU A 58 -9.22 -8.44 15.72
N LEU A 59 -8.72 -9.10 14.67
CA LEU A 59 -7.86 -10.29 14.77
C LEU A 59 -6.37 -9.99 14.64
N CYS A 60 -6.00 -8.80 14.15
CA CYS A 60 -4.61 -8.43 13.98
C CYS A 60 -4.00 -8.04 15.33
N LEU A 61 -3.04 -8.84 15.82
CA LEU A 61 -2.27 -8.45 17.01
C LEU A 61 -1.28 -7.33 16.68
N GLY A 62 -0.97 -6.50 17.67
CA GLY A 62 0.00 -5.42 17.57
C GLY A 62 -0.51 -4.10 18.16
N ASP A 63 0.42 -3.17 18.38
CA ASP A 63 0.09 -1.81 18.82
C ASP A 63 0.20 -0.84 17.63
N PRO A 64 -0.93 -0.38 17.04
CA PRO A 64 -0.91 0.55 15.92
C PRO A 64 -0.29 1.90 16.29
N LYS A 65 -0.39 2.35 17.55
CA LYS A 65 0.23 3.61 17.98
C LYS A 65 1.73 3.48 18.03
N PHE A 66 2.23 2.35 18.54
CA PHE A 66 3.66 2.08 18.56
C PHE A 66 4.22 1.95 17.15
N GLN A 67 3.57 1.20 16.26
CA GLN A 67 3.97 1.11 14.85
C GLN A 67 3.97 2.49 14.18
N SER A 68 2.92 3.28 14.36
CA SER A 68 2.83 4.64 13.81
C SER A 68 3.96 5.54 14.33
N GLY A 69 4.29 5.47 15.62
CA GLY A 69 5.38 6.23 16.23
C GLY A 69 6.76 5.86 15.66
N ILE A 70 6.99 4.57 15.40
CA ILE A 70 8.22 4.11 14.72
C ILE A 70 8.26 4.59 13.27
N LEU A 71 7.14 4.54 12.55
CA LEU A 71 7.06 5.01 11.16
C LEU A 71 7.33 6.51 11.03
N ALA A 72 6.92 7.31 12.02
CA ALA A 72 7.16 8.75 12.05
C ALA A 72 8.63 9.13 12.34
N CYS A 73 9.48 8.17 12.71
CA CYS A 73 10.87 8.46 13.05
C CYS A 73 11.74 8.74 11.80
N ARG A 74 12.45 9.87 11.79
CA ARG A 74 13.31 10.31 10.66
C ARG A 74 14.47 9.37 10.32
N TRP A 75 14.89 8.52 11.26
CA TRP A 75 15.94 7.53 11.01
C TRP A 75 15.42 6.31 10.24
N LEU A 76 14.10 6.12 10.18
CA LEU A 76 13.51 4.96 9.53
C LEU A 76 13.70 5.04 8.02
N LYS A 77 14.20 3.94 7.47
CA LYS A 77 14.40 3.76 6.03
C LYS A 77 14.02 2.33 5.66
N ILE A 78 13.63 2.16 4.41
CA ILE A 78 13.20 0.85 3.90
C ILE A 78 14.27 -0.25 4.10
N ASP A 79 15.56 0.07 4.02
CA ASP A 79 16.62 -0.92 4.25
C ASP A 79 16.65 -1.45 5.69
N ILE A 80 16.30 -0.62 6.68
CA ILE A 80 16.22 -1.04 8.08
C ILE A 80 14.96 -1.90 8.30
N VAL A 81 13.85 -1.52 7.65
CA VAL A 81 12.58 -2.29 7.70
C VAL A 81 12.79 -3.70 7.14
N LEU A 82 13.39 -3.80 5.94
CA LEU A 82 13.66 -5.09 5.30
C LEU A 82 14.65 -5.92 6.14
N GLU A 83 15.72 -5.30 6.66
CA GLU A 83 16.64 -6.01 7.57
C GLU A 83 15.91 -6.56 8.81
N ALA A 84 15.02 -5.77 9.42
CA ALA A 84 14.23 -6.21 10.57
C ALA A 84 13.30 -7.39 10.22
N GLN A 85 12.60 -7.33 9.07
CA GLN A 85 11.79 -8.45 8.58
C GLN A 85 12.63 -9.70 8.34
N CYS A 86 13.80 -9.56 7.71
CA CYS A 86 14.74 -10.66 7.47
C CYS A 86 15.21 -11.31 8.78
N VAL A 87 15.66 -10.51 9.75
CA VAL A 87 16.13 -10.98 11.06
C VAL A 87 15.02 -11.67 11.84
N TRP A 88 13.81 -11.08 11.82
CA TRP A 88 12.64 -11.68 12.45
C TRP A 88 12.28 -13.02 11.80
N ALA A 89 12.14 -13.06 10.48
CA ALA A 89 11.69 -14.24 9.76
C ALA A 89 12.64 -15.42 9.95
N ARG A 90 13.96 -15.18 9.87
CA ARG A 90 14.99 -16.21 10.13
C ARG A 90 14.91 -16.80 11.53
N ARG A 91 14.40 -16.04 12.50
CA ARG A 91 14.34 -16.44 13.91
C ARG A 91 13.01 -17.07 14.29
N PHE A 92 11.91 -16.63 13.70
CA PHE A 92 10.56 -16.94 14.18
C PHE A 92 9.61 -17.49 13.11
N ALA A 93 9.99 -17.46 11.83
CA ALA A 93 9.11 -17.83 10.72
C ALA A 93 9.76 -18.83 9.74
N TRP A 94 10.74 -19.61 10.19
CA TRP A 94 11.44 -20.58 9.35
C TRP A 94 10.51 -21.68 8.82
N ASP A 95 9.42 -21.95 9.52
CA ASP A 95 8.38 -22.93 9.24
C ASP A 95 7.19 -22.36 8.45
N ARG A 96 7.22 -21.07 8.11
CA ARG A 96 6.12 -20.40 7.43
C ARG A 96 6.35 -20.36 5.93
N TRP A 97 5.24 -20.46 5.19
CA TRP A 97 5.22 -20.25 3.75
C TRP A 97 5.13 -18.75 3.44
N PHE A 98 6.00 -18.27 2.57
CA PHE A 98 5.90 -16.95 1.99
C PHE A 98 5.70 -17.08 0.47
N SER A 99 4.80 -16.29 -0.13
CA SER A 99 4.53 -16.32 -1.58
C SER A 99 4.60 -14.93 -2.20
N HIS A 100 4.98 -14.88 -3.48
CA HIS A 100 4.97 -13.68 -4.31
C HIS A 100 3.64 -13.51 -5.04
N MET A 101 2.90 -12.44 -4.73
CA MET A 101 1.52 -12.28 -5.20
C MET A 101 1.36 -12.03 -6.72
N HIS A 102 2.42 -11.65 -7.43
CA HIS A 102 2.36 -11.47 -8.89
C HIS A 102 2.24 -12.79 -9.67
N VAL A 103 2.32 -13.94 -9.01
CA VAL A 103 2.02 -15.24 -9.64
C VAL A 103 0.56 -15.55 -9.39
N SER A 104 -0.29 -15.15 -10.33
CA SER A 104 -1.62 -15.76 -10.41
C SER A 104 -1.41 -17.27 -10.56
N LEU A 105 -2.14 -18.09 -9.78
CA LEU A 105 -2.22 -19.55 -9.98
C LEU A 105 -2.68 -19.95 -11.40
N LYS A 106 -3.03 -18.98 -12.25
CA LYS A 106 -3.38 -19.18 -13.66
C LYS A 106 -2.22 -18.95 -14.64
N ASP A 107 -1.04 -18.53 -14.19
CA ASP A 107 0.13 -18.30 -15.05
C ASP A 107 1.01 -19.56 -15.23
N GLU A 108 0.38 -20.72 -15.39
CA GLU A 108 1.05 -21.94 -15.89
C GLU A 108 1.61 -21.74 -17.32
N ASP A 109 1.14 -20.71 -18.05
CA ASP A 109 1.49 -20.46 -19.45
C ASP A 109 2.61 -19.42 -19.68
N ALA A 110 3.10 -18.72 -18.64
CA ALA A 110 4.11 -17.67 -18.81
C ALA A 110 5.56 -18.19 -18.78
N LYS A 111 5.89 -19.15 -19.66
CA LYS A 111 7.23 -19.75 -19.80
C LYS A 111 8.33 -18.83 -20.36
N HIS A 112 8.06 -17.57 -20.73
CA HIS A 112 9.01 -16.79 -21.56
C HIS A 112 9.30 -15.36 -21.06
N ARG A 113 9.74 -15.21 -19.81
CA ARG A 113 10.52 -14.01 -19.42
C ARG A 113 11.74 -14.43 -18.62
N HIS A 114 12.91 -14.30 -19.25
CA HIS A 114 14.24 -14.46 -18.64
C HIS A 114 14.48 -13.36 -17.60
N TYR A 115 14.03 -13.60 -16.38
CA TYR A 115 14.55 -12.93 -15.19
C TYR A 115 15.28 -13.98 -14.35
N PRO A 116 16.25 -13.58 -13.51
CA PRO A 116 17.06 -14.51 -12.72
C PRO A 116 16.17 -15.46 -11.94
N THR A 117 16.60 -16.71 -11.87
CA THR A 117 15.99 -17.89 -11.25
C THR A 117 15.73 -17.72 -9.74
N TYR A 118 14.82 -16.84 -9.36
CA TYR A 118 14.20 -16.83 -8.03
C TYR A 118 12.93 -17.69 -8.08
N ASP A 119 12.74 -18.51 -7.05
CA ASP A 119 11.57 -19.37 -6.93
C ASP A 119 10.30 -18.51 -6.82
N ARG A 120 9.61 -18.37 -7.95
CA ARG A 120 8.41 -17.54 -8.11
C ARG A 120 7.27 -18.02 -7.23
N ASN A 121 7.26 -19.29 -6.84
CA ASN A 121 6.18 -19.90 -6.08
C ASN A 121 6.24 -19.53 -4.59
N GLY A 122 7.36 -18.94 -4.14
CA GLY A 122 7.65 -18.80 -2.74
C GLY A 122 8.10 -20.13 -2.12
N GLY A 123 8.16 -20.20 -0.80
CA GLY A 123 8.60 -21.42 -0.13
C GLY A 123 8.63 -21.33 1.40
N PHE A 124 8.76 -22.49 2.04
CA PHE A 124 8.99 -22.59 3.48
C PHE A 124 10.38 -22.05 3.84
N GLY A 125 10.46 -21.10 4.77
CA GLY A 125 11.74 -20.59 5.30
C GLY A 125 12.64 -19.86 4.29
N HIS A 126 12.24 -19.79 3.01
CA HIS A 126 12.93 -19.06 1.95
C HIS A 126 12.51 -17.59 1.94
N PHE A 127 12.87 -16.86 3.00
CA PHE A 127 12.57 -15.44 3.11
C PHE A 127 13.84 -14.59 3.07
N GLU A 128 14.15 -14.09 1.88
CA GLU A 128 15.11 -12.99 1.69
C GLU A 128 14.31 -11.72 1.41
N SER A 129 13.95 -11.00 2.48
CA SER A 129 13.05 -9.84 2.41
C SER A 129 13.43 -8.84 1.32
N THR A 130 14.73 -8.66 1.08
CA THR A 130 15.25 -7.61 0.20
C THR A 130 14.95 -7.96 -1.25
N ALA A 131 15.41 -9.11 -1.73
CA ALA A 131 15.14 -9.59 -3.08
C ALA A 131 13.65 -9.77 -3.31
N CYS A 132 12.92 -10.28 -2.31
CA CYS A 132 11.48 -10.43 -2.40
C CYS A 132 10.78 -9.08 -2.63
N PHE A 133 11.12 -8.09 -1.81
CA PHE A 133 10.57 -6.74 -1.93
C PHE A 133 10.98 -6.06 -3.24
N GLU A 134 12.25 -6.18 -3.65
CA GLU A 134 12.76 -5.57 -4.87
C GLU A 134 12.09 -6.15 -6.11
N TYR A 135 11.84 -7.46 -6.13
CA TYR A 135 11.06 -8.12 -7.17
C TYR A 135 9.66 -7.51 -7.28
N ASP A 136 8.91 -7.46 -6.18
CA ASP A 136 7.56 -6.89 -6.16
C ASP A 136 7.57 -5.41 -6.59
N TRP A 137 8.53 -4.63 -6.12
CA TRP A 137 8.70 -3.21 -6.47
C TRP A 137 8.97 -3.00 -7.96
N ILE A 138 9.77 -3.88 -8.58
CA ILE A 138 10.05 -3.83 -10.02
C ILE A 138 8.79 -4.21 -10.81
N GLN A 139 8.14 -5.34 -10.48
CA GLN A 139 6.96 -5.82 -11.21
C GLN A 139 5.80 -4.84 -11.13
N TYR A 140 5.57 -4.22 -9.97
CA TYR A 140 4.52 -3.23 -9.79
C TYR A 140 4.64 -2.04 -10.77
N GLY A 141 5.87 -1.69 -11.16
CA GLY A 141 6.14 -0.63 -12.13
C GLY A 141 6.10 -1.06 -13.60
N LEU A 142 6.41 -2.33 -13.90
CA LEU A 142 6.59 -2.82 -15.27
C LEU A 142 5.34 -3.45 -15.86
N ASP A 143 4.58 -4.20 -15.07
CA ASP A 143 3.49 -5.02 -15.62
C ASP A 143 2.19 -4.23 -15.83
N GLY A 144 2.06 -3.02 -15.26
CA GLY A 144 0.86 -2.18 -15.39
C GLY A 144 -0.41 -2.82 -14.81
N VAL A 145 -0.30 -4.01 -14.21
CA VAL A 145 -1.39 -4.80 -13.64
C VAL A 145 -1.95 -4.08 -12.41
N ARG A 146 -3.28 -4.19 -12.27
CA ARG A 146 -4.15 -3.29 -11.51
C ARG A 146 -4.52 -3.85 -10.13
N HIS A 147 -3.71 -4.75 -9.58
CA HIS A 147 -4.07 -5.42 -8.34
C HIS A 147 -4.05 -4.43 -7.15
N PRO A 148 -5.05 -4.48 -6.24
CA PRO A 148 -5.07 -3.66 -5.02
C PRO A 148 -3.84 -3.92 -4.18
N LEU A 149 -3.14 -2.91 -3.68
CA LEU A 149 -1.84 -3.14 -3.03
C LEU A 149 -1.92 -3.90 -1.72
N ASP A 150 -3.07 -3.98 -1.07
CA ASP A 150 -3.24 -4.61 0.25
C ASP A 150 -3.19 -6.14 0.17
N PHE A 151 -2.05 -6.71 -0.24
CA PHE A 151 -1.83 -8.15 -0.42
C PHE A 151 -1.51 -8.87 0.89
N TYR A 152 -0.63 -8.25 1.66
CA TYR A 152 -0.13 -8.74 2.93
C TYR A 152 -0.70 -7.91 4.07
N ILE A 153 -0.57 -8.45 5.29
CA ILE A 153 -0.86 -7.74 6.53
C ILE A 153 0.47 -7.64 7.29
N ASP A 154 1.42 -6.91 6.69
CA ASP A 154 2.75 -6.67 7.28
C ASP A 154 2.70 -5.54 8.32
N VAL A 155 1.63 -4.75 8.33
CA VAL A 155 1.39 -3.69 9.31
C VAL A 155 -0.01 -3.81 9.88
N HIS A 156 -0.19 -3.34 11.11
CA HIS A 156 -1.50 -3.32 11.75
C HIS A 156 -2.45 -2.40 10.94
N PRO A 157 -3.72 -2.77 10.70
CA PRO A 157 -4.64 -2.00 9.85
C PRO A 157 -4.86 -0.54 10.28
N HIS A 158 -4.86 -0.27 11.59
CA HIS A 158 -4.94 1.09 12.16
C HIS A 158 -3.60 1.83 12.26
N THR A 159 -2.51 1.29 11.71
CA THR A 159 -1.24 2.01 11.65
C THR A 159 -1.34 3.19 10.69
N THR A 160 -0.92 4.37 11.16
CA THR A 160 -0.95 5.62 10.41
C THR A 160 0.29 5.73 9.52
N ILE A 161 0.07 5.97 8.23
CA ILE A 161 1.15 6.32 7.30
C ILE A 161 1.63 7.74 7.63
N PRO A 162 2.93 7.99 7.81
CA PRO A 162 3.42 9.34 8.08
C PRO A 162 3.00 10.35 7.01
N ASP A 163 2.51 11.52 7.40
CA ASP A 163 2.00 12.53 6.46
C ASP A 163 3.07 13.00 5.46
N GLU A 164 4.33 13.12 5.89
CA GLU A 164 5.46 13.43 5.00
C GLU A 164 5.58 12.42 3.84
N LEU A 165 5.22 11.16 4.09
CA LEU A 165 5.27 10.08 3.12
C LEU A 165 4.04 10.07 2.21
N ILE A 166 2.94 10.73 2.59
CA ILE A 166 1.76 10.93 1.75
C ILE A 166 1.89 12.20 0.90
N MET A 167 2.43 13.27 1.48
CA MET A 167 2.53 14.56 0.80
C MET A 167 3.65 14.57 -0.24
N GLY A 168 4.79 13.94 0.03
CA GLY A 168 6.00 14.14 -0.77
C GLY A 168 6.60 15.56 -0.58
N PRO A 169 7.67 15.93 -1.31
CA PRO A 169 8.29 15.18 -2.41
C PRO A 169 8.98 13.88 -2.00
N TRP A 170 9.12 12.94 -2.94
CA TRP A 170 9.62 11.59 -2.64
C TRP A 170 10.94 11.26 -3.31
N THR A 171 11.95 10.97 -2.49
CA THR A 171 13.10 10.18 -2.91
C THR A 171 12.67 8.75 -3.28
N THR A 172 13.44 8.05 -4.12
CA THR A 172 13.17 6.64 -4.47
C THR A 172 12.99 5.76 -3.23
N LYS A 173 13.77 6.00 -2.16
CA LYS A 173 13.67 5.24 -0.92
C LYS A 173 12.37 5.52 -0.15
N GLN A 174 11.86 6.75 -0.19
CA GLN A 174 10.53 7.08 0.35
C GLN A 174 9.41 6.41 -0.47
N GLN A 175 9.52 6.40 -1.81
CA GLN A 175 8.54 5.68 -2.64
C GLN A 175 8.53 4.17 -2.34
N MET A 176 9.69 3.56 -2.13
CA MET A 176 9.81 2.16 -1.70
C MET A 176 9.21 1.94 -0.31
N LEU A 177 9.45 2.84 0.65
CA LEU A 177 8.83 2.73 1.98
C LEU A 177 7.30 2.86 1.91
N LEU A 178 6.79 3.79 1.11
CA LEU A 178 5.37 3.94 0.88
C LEU A 178 4.77 2.69 0.22
N PHE A 179 5.46 2.13 -0.77
CA PHE A 179 5.08 0.86 -1.39
C PHE A 179 5.06 -0.26 -0.35
N TRP A 180 6.05 -0.36 0.53
CA TRP A 180 6.10 -1.33 1.62
C TRP A 180 4.87 -1.22 2.55
N LEU A 181 4.49 0.00 2.93
CA LEU A 181 3.31 0.26 3.76
C LEU A 181 2.03 -0.15 3.03
N ARG A 182 1.84 0.32 1.80
CA ARG A 182 0.65 0.01 1.01
C ARG A 182 0.54 -1.49 0.72
N ARG A 183 1.66 -2.15 0.37
CA ARG A 183 1.71 -3.60 0.14
C ARG A 183 1.36 -4.41 1.39
N GLY A 184 1.75 -3.86 2.54
CA GLY A 184 1.54 -4.42 3.88
C GLY A 184 0.17 -4.15 4.47
N GLY A 185 -0.74 -3.51 3.72
CA GLY A 185 -2.12 -3.26 4.14
C GLY A 185 -2.35 -1.91 4.82
N ALA A 186 -1.35 -1.02 4.88
CA ALA A 186 -1.51 0.31 5.46
C ALA A 186 -2.54 1.15 4.68
N ARG A 187 -3.45 1.79 5.42
CA ARG A 187 -4.48 2.66 4.87
C ARG A 187 -4.36 4.09 5.38
N ILE A 188 -4.95 5.00 4.63
CA ILE A 188 -5.23 6.36 5.06
C ILE A 188 -6.20 6.31 6.23
N GLN A 189 -5.83 6.94 7.33
CA GLN A 189 -6.62 6.93 8.55
C GLN A 189 -7.48 8.19 8.61
N HIS A 190 -8.80 8.03 8.44
CA HIS A 190 -9.73 9.16 8.37
C HIS A 190 -9.75 10.05 9.62
N ILE A 191 -9.36 9.50 10.78
CA ILE A 191 -9.37 10.21 12.06
C ILE A 191 -8.14 11.12 12.23
N SER A 192 -6.98 10.68 11.76
CA SER A 192 -5.71 11.37 11.97
C SER A 192 -5.19 12.09 10.73
N GLN A 193 -5.73 11.80 9.55
CA GLN A 193 -5.24 12.31 8.27
C GLN A 193 -6.32 13.11 7.56
N THR A 194 -5.99 14.35 7.23
CA THR A 194 -6.94 15.33 6.71
C THR A 194 -6.89 15.41 5.19
N TRP A 195 -7.92 15.98 4.58
CA TRP A 195 -7.95 16.17 3.12
C TRP A 195 -6.85 17.10 2.62
N GLU A 196 -6.34 18.04 3.43
CA GLU A 196 -5.24 18.91 3.06
C GLU A 196 -3.95 18.11 2.81
N VAL A 197 -3.66 17.14 3.67
CA VAL A 197 -2.53 16.20 3.52
C VAL A 197 -2.69 15.41 2.23
N LEU A 198 -3.90 14.88 1.99
CA LEU A 198 -4.20 14.11 0.79
C LEU A 198 -4.13 14.95 -0.48
N LEU A 199 -4.65 16.18 -0.47
CA LEU A 199 -4.64 17.10 -1.59
C LEU A 199 -3.21 17.43 -1.97
N LYS A 200 -2.36 17.72 -0.99
CA LYS A 200 -0.94 17.98 -1.23
C LYS A 200 -0.26 16.77 -1.88
N GLY A 201 -0.59 15.57 -1.40
CA GLY A 201 -0.15 14.30 -1.99
C GLY A 201 -0.60 14.10 -3.43
N ILE A 202 -1.86 14.41 -3.78
CA ILE A 202 -2.36 14.38 -5.17
C ILE A 202 -1.52 15.33 -6.03
N GLN A 203 -1.44 16.60 -5.61
CA GLN A 203 -0.80 17.64 -6.37
C GLN A 203 0.66 17.29 -6.62
N ASN A 204 1.39 16.84 -5.61
CA ASN A 204 2.76 16.38 -5.77
C ASN A 204 2.82 15.13 -6.65
N ALA A 205 2.01 14.09 -6.43
CA ALA A 205 2.06 12.88 -7.27
C ALA A 205 1.72 13.13 -8.76
N VAL A 206 0.93 14.15 -9.07
CA VAL A 206 0.54 14.50 -10.45
C VAL A 206 1.54 15.46 -11.10
N THR A 207 2.15 16.36 -10.32
CA THR A 207 3.07 17.40 -10.81
C THR A 207 4.55 17.04 -10.69
N GLU A 208 4.93 16.37 -9.61
CA GLU A 208 6.30 15.96 -9.31
C GLU A 208 6.68 14.81 -10.24
N ARG A 209 7.54 15.15 -11.20
CA ARG A 209 8.15 14.18 -12.10
C ARG A 209 9.62 14.15 -11.75
N SER A 210 10.14 12.97 -11.39
CA SER A 210 11.56 12.73 -11.66
C SER A 210 11.69 12.81 -13.18
N PRO A 211 12.60 13.62 -13.73
CA PRO A 211 12.83 13.74 -15.18
C PRO A 211 13.04 12.37 -15.87
N ASP A 212 13.42 11.37 -15.08
CA ASP A 212 13.91 10.06 -15.53
C ASP A 212 12.84 8.96 -15.48
N ARG A 213 11.65 9.21 -14.88
CA ARG A 213 10.59 8.19 -14.75
C ARG A 213 9.19 8.77 -14.99
N GLN A 214 8.63 8.44 -16.14
CA GLN A 214 7.23 8.70 -16.48
C GLN A 214 6.32 7.57 -15.98
N ASP A 215 6.47 7.09 -14.75
CA ASP A 215 5.60 6.01 -14.23
C ASP A 215 4.45 6.57 -13.38
N GLY A 216 3.24 6.04 -13.57
CA GLY A 216 2.04 6.45 -12.81
C GLY A 216 1.98 5.80 -11.42
N ARG A 217 3.12 5.34 -10.90
CA ARG A 217 3.18 4.45 -9.73
C ARG A 217 2.65 5.13 -8.48
N LEU A 218 3.06 6.37 -8.21
CA LEU A 218 2.58 7.14 -7.05
C LEU A 218 1.05 7.36 -7.11
N ILE A 219 0.53 7.68 -8.30
CA ILE A 219 -0.92 7.79 -8.52
C ILE A 219 -1.61 6.46 -8.17
N ARG A 220 -1.04 5.31 -8.55
CA ARG A 220 -1.60 4.01 -8.20
C ARG A 220 -1.50 3.68 -6.72
N MET A 221 -0.35 3.94 -6.10
CA MET A 221 -0.09 3.60 -4.69
C MET A 221 -0.92 4.44 -3.73
N LEU A 222 -1.15 5.71 -4.05
CA LEU A 222 -1.88 6.63 -3.18
C LEU A 222 -3.31 6.80 -3.64
N LEU A 223 -3.48 7.31 -4.86
CA LEU A 223 -4.71 7.98 -5.31
C LEU A 223 -5.74 7.04 -5.92
N LEU A 224 -5.38 5.79 -6.20
CA LEU A 224 -6.28 4.80 -6.78
C LEU A 224 -6.67 3.71 -5.79
N GLN A 225 -6.26 3.83 -4.53
CA GLN A 225 -6.68 2.97 -3.44
C GLN A 225 -8.06 3.39 -2.94
N GLU A 226 -8.81 2.42 -2.40
CA GLU A 226 -10.19 2.64 -1.94
C GLU A 226 -10.28 3.54 -0.71
N ASP A 227 -9.25 3.58 0.13
CA ASP A 227 -9.23 4.46 1.31
C ASP A 227 -9.04 5.94 0.95
N PHE A 228 -8.47 6.24 -0.22
CA PHE A 228 -8.20 7.60 -0.67
C PHE A 228 -9.42 8.23 -1.36
N PHE A 229 -10.04 7.50 -2.30
CA PHE A 229 -11.34 7.82 -2.91
C PHE A 229 -12.28 6.61 -2.79
N PRO A 230 -12.99 6.46 -1.66
CA PRO A 230 -13.85 5.30 -1.39
C PRO A 230 -14.91 5.14 -2.45
N THR A 231 -15.07 3.98 -3.09
CA THR A 231 -16.15 3.76 -4.09
C THR A 231 -17.51 3.47 -3.47
N GLN A 232 -17.54 2.94 -2.26
CA GLN A 232 -18.76 2.70 -1.51
C GLN A 232 -19.00 3.86 -0.53
N PRO A 233 -20.26 4.20 -0.23
CA PRO A 233 -20.56 5.15 0.84
C PRO A 233 -20.11 4.50 2.16
N ALA A 234 -18.96 4.93 2.67
CA ALA A 234 -18.70 4.81 4.09
C ALA A 234 -19.75 5.67 4.82
N ASN A 235 -19.96 5.38 6.11
CA ASN A 235 -20.84 6.14 7.00
C ASN A 235 -20.76 7.65 6.67
N ARG A 236 -21.90 8.36 6.57
CA ARG A 236 -21.97 9.75 6.05
C ARG A 236 -20.94 10.71 6.68
N ASP A 237 -20.48 10.39 7.89
CA ASP A 237 -19.51 11.18 8.67
C ASP A 237 -18.03 10.96 8.28
N LEU A 238 -17.73 10.11 7.29
CA LEU A 238 -16.35 9.74 6.91
C LEU A 238 -15.88 10.34 5.57
N PHE A 239 -16.66 11.25 4.97
CA PHE A 239 -16.23 11.98 3.79
C PHE A 239 -15.10 12.94 4.16
N LEU A 240 -13.87 12.59 3.76
CA LEU A 240 -12.70 13.44 3.98
C LEU A 240 -12.76 14.73 3.18
N TRP A 241 -13.33 14.69 1.98
CA TRP A 241 -13.12 15.71 0.95
C TRP A 241 -14.24 16.76 0.89
N PRO A 242 -13.92 18.07 1.01
CA PRO A 242 -14.84 19.14 0.68
C PRO A 242 -15.24 19.13 -0.80
N LEU A 243 -16.48 19.52 -1.11
CA LEU A 243 -17.02 19.48 -2.47
C LEU A 243 -16.29 20.41 -3.42
N GLU A 244 -16.01 21.63 -2.96
CA GLU A 244 -15.32 22.68 -3.71
C GLU A 244 -13.93 22.20 -4.11
N VAL A 245 -13.22 21.57 -3.17
CA VAL A 245 -11.88 21.01 -3.37
C VAL A 245 -11.91 19.89 -4.43
N LEU A 246 -12.88 18.99 -4.38
CA LEU A 246 -13.02 17.94 -5.39
C LEU A 246 -13.31 18.51 -6.78
N GLY A 247 -14.11 19.56 -6.87
CA GLY A 247 -14.43 20.24 -8.12
C GLY A 247 -13.20 20.89 -8.75
N GLU A 248 -12.45 21.65 -7.95
CA GLU A 248 -11.21 22.30 -8.38
C GLU A 248 -10.14 21.29 -8.81
N GLU A 249 -9.91 20.25 -8.00
CA GLU A 249 -8.88 19.25 -8.32
C GLU A 249 -9.24 18.41 -9.55
N LYS A 250 -10.54 18.17 -9.80
CA LYS A 250 -10.99 17.52 -11.04
C LYS A 250 -10.57 18.33 -12.27
N ILE A 251 -10.88 19.63 -12.29
CA ILE A 251 -10.54 20.54 -13.40
C ILE A 251 -9.03 20.54 -13.60
N ARG A 252 -8.26 20.68 -12.52
CA ARG A 252 -6.80 20.66 -12.54
C ARG A 252 -6.24 19.39 -13.18
N VAL A 253 -6.74 18.21 -12.78
CA VAL A 253 -6.28 16.93 -13.34
C VAL A 253 -6.64 16.81 -14.83
N GLU A 254 -7.82 17.27 -15.24
CA GLU A 254 -8.26 17.30 -16.65
C GLU A 254 -7.35 18.19 -17.51
N GLU A 255 -7.01 19.40 -17.04
CA GLU A 255 -6.06 20.27 -17.73
C GLU A 255 -4.68 19.63 -17.91
N ILE A 256 -4.20 18.89 -16.89
CA ILE A 256 -2.92 18.18 -16.96
C ILE A 256 -2.98 17.04 -17.99
N ILE A 257 -4.10 16.32 -18.07
CA ILE A 257 -4.31 15.30 -19.09
C ILE A 257 -4.26 15.92 -20.48
N GLU A 258 -4.99 17.02 -20.71
CA GLU A 258 -5.03 17.71 -22.00
C GLU A 258 -3.66 18.25 -22.40
N LYS A 259 -2.95 18.94 -21.51
CA LYS A 259 -1.59 19.46 -21.77
C LYS A 259 -0.64 18.34 -22.19
N ARG A 260 -0.76 17.14 -21.61
CA ARG A 260 0.07 15.98 -22.00
C ARG A 260 -0.30 15.42 -23.36
N GLN A 261 -1.60 15.37 -23.69
CA GLN A 261 -2.07 14.90 -25.00
C GLN A 261 -1.58 15.81 -26.14
N HIS A 262 -1.58 17.13 -25.93
CA HIS A 262 -1.13 18.10 -26.92
C HIS A 262 0.39 18.25 -26.97
N GLY A 263 1.08 18.10 -25.84
CA GLY A 263 2.53 18.26 -25.73
C GLY A 263 3.38 17.07 -26.19
N GLY A 264 2.79 16.04 -26.80
CA GLY A 264 3.51 14.85 -27.28
C GLY A 264 4.12 13.97 -26.18
N VAL A 265 3.78 14.21 -24.92
CA VAL A 265 4.25 13.42 -23.77
C VAL A 265 3.44 12.12 -23.70
N ALA A 266 4.09 11.01 -23.31
CA ALA A 266 3.41 9.72 -23.21
C ALA A 266 2.16 9.81 -22.31
N ARG A 267 1.08 9.16 -22.76
CA ARG A 267 -0.19 9.11 -22.04
C ARG A 267 -0.02 8.30 -20.75
N LEU A 268 -0.56 8.82 -19.66
CA LEU A 268 -0.64 8.11 -18.38
C LEU A 268 -2.09 7.63 -18.14
N PRO A 269 -2.38 6.32 -18.26
CA PRO A 269 -3.71 5.79 -17.99
C PRO A 269 -4.16 6.02 -16.54
N GLU A 270 -3.22 6.16 -15.60
CA GLU A 270 -3.47 6.43 -14.19
C GLU A 270 -4.15 7.78 -13.97
N LEU A 271 -3.75 8.81 -14.72
CA LEU A 271 -4.39 10.14 -14.64
C LEU A 271 -5.85 10.08 -15.09
N ASN A 272 -6.13 9.35 -16.17
CA ASN A 272 -7.50 9.13 -16.62
C ASN A 272 -8.34 8.37 -15.58
N LYS A 273 -7.74 7.38 -14.91
CA LYS A 273 -8.41 6.64 -13.83
C LYS A 273 -8.62 7.53 -12.59
N LEU A 274 -7.67 8.41 -12.28
CA LEU A 274 -7.75 9.39 -11.19
C LEU A 274 -8.89 10.37 -11.44
N SER A 275 -8.95 11.01 -12.61
CA SER A 275 -10.03 11.93 -12.99
C SER A 275 -11.41 11.27 -12.81
N LYS A 276 -11.57 10.01 -13.26
CA LYS A 276 -12.80 9.24 -13.04
C LYS A 276 -13.11 9.01 -11.55
N ARG A 277 -12.10 8.69 -10.73
CA ARG A 277 -12.26 8.50 -9.28
C ARG A 277 -12.71 9.77 -8.58
N ILE A 278 -12.09 10.91 -8.90
CA ILE A 278 -12.47 12.23 -8.37
C ILE A 278 -13.91 12.56 -8.77
N PHE A 279 -14.27 12.37 -10.04
CA PHE A 279 -15.64 12.60 -10.53
C PHE A 279 -16.68 11.76 -9.78
N HIS A 280 -16.43 10.46 -9.59
CA HIS A 280 -17.33 9.59 -8.84
C HIS A 280 -17.41 9.95 -7.35
N CYS A 281 -16.31 10.43 -6.76
CA CYS A 281 -16.31 10.95 -5.39
C CYS A 281 -17.15 12.22 -5.27
N HIS A 282 -16.90 13.21 -6.13
CA HIS A 282 -17.65 14.47 -6.18
C HIS A 282 -19.14 14.23 -6.35
N ARG A 283 -19.56 13.44 -7.35
CA ARG A 283 -20.98 13.15 -7.60
C ARG A 283 -21.68 12.58 -6.36
N ARG A 284 -21.04 11.66 -5.64
CA ARG A 284 -21.64 11.06 -4.44
C ARG A 284 -21.70 12.02 -3.26
N ALA A 285 -20.70 12.89 -3.11
CA ALA A 285 -20.75 13.93 -2.10
C ALA A 285 -21.92 14.89 -2.36
N VAL A 286 -22.19 15.25 -3.62
CA VAL A 286 -23.38 16.03 -4.02
C VAL A 286 -24.68 15.27 -3.72
N ASP A 287 -24.76 13.99 -4.12
CA ASP A 287 -25.94 13.15 -3.88
C ASP A 287 -26.23 12.99 -2.37
N SER A 288 -25.21 13.05 -1.52
CA SER A 288 -25.33 12.91 -0.06
C SER A 288 -25.84 14.18 0.63
N LEU A 289 -25.59 15.37 0.06
CA LEU A 289 -26.15 16.63 0.57
C LEU A 289 -27.62 16.83 0.21
N ASN A 290 -28.08 16.22 -0.89
CA ASN A 290 -29.45 16.34 -1.38
C ASN A 290 -30.44 15.33 -0.76
N ARG A 291 -30.02 14.55 0.24
CA ARG A 291 -30.83 13.53 0.94
C ARG A 291 -30.95 13.79 2.42
#